data_AF-A0A2V8Q2Z6-F1
#
_entry.id   AF-A0A2V8Q2Z6-F1
#
_cell.length_a   1.000
_cell.length_b   1.000
_cell.length_c   1.000
_cell.angle_alpha   90.00
_cell.angle_beta   90.00
_cell.angle_gamma   90.00
#
_symmetry.space_group_name_H-M   'P 1'
#
loop_
_entity.id
_entity.type
_entity.pdbx_description
1 polymer ?
#
loop_
_entity_poly.entity_id
_entity_poly.type
_entity_poly.pdbx_seq_one_letter_code
_entity_poly.pdbx_strand_id
1 'polypeptide(L)'
;MRHDAHYVEELSQHRPQQIGRMIPLDKIDPNPEQPRSDFGDLTELTASIAEKGVLEPLLVKPNRLTGRWMIIAGERRFRSAQRAGLTEVPCVEMEVDEGTIAEIALIENMQRKDLTIWEEADGLLALTERFGYTHDDVARKVGKSRTTVTEAMAIARIPEEVRIICKEGDITAK
;
A
#
# COMPACT_ATOMS: atom_id res chain seq x y z
N MET A 1 8.60 3.49 -25.05
CA MET A 1 9.56 3.93 -24.02
C MET A 1 9.44 2.89 -22.91
N ARG A 2 10.40 1.96 -22.80
CA ARG A 2 10.33 0.87 -21.83
C ARG A 2 10.50 1.49 -20.45
N HIS A 3 9.50 1.40 -19.58
CA HIS A 3 9.66 1.74 -18.18
C HIS A 3 10.54 0.67 -17.55
N ASP A 4 11.67 1.08 -17.00
CA ASP A 4 12.63 0.20 -16.36
C ASP A 4 11.97 -0.50 -15.18
N ALA A 5 11.74 -1.81 -15.32
CA ALA A 5 11.02 -2.67 -14.38
C ALA A 5 11.78 -2.95 -13.06
N HIS A 6 12.63 -2.03 -12.60
CA HIS A 6 13.63 -2.30 -11.56
C HIS A 6 13.52 -1.43 -10.30
N TYR A 7 12.48 -0.61 -10.10
CA TYR A 7 12.46 0.31 -8.95
C TYR A 7 12.26 -0.37 -7.59
N VAL A 8 11.48 -1.45 -7.48
CA VAL A 8 11.39 -2.22 -6.22
C VAL A 8 12.70 -2.96 -5.92
N GLU A 9 13.47 -3.30 -6.95
CA GLU A 9 14.84 -3.76 -6.76
C GLU A 9 15.76 -2.62 -6.31
N GLU A 10 15.58 -1.38 -6.81
CA GLU A 10 16.28 -0.19 -6.29
C GLU A 10 15.92 0.12 -4.83
N LEU A 11 14.67 -0.06 -4.42
CA LEU A 11 14.27 0.06 -3.00
C LEU A 11 14.93 -1.02 -2.12
N SER A 12 15.23 -2.19 -2.68
CA SER A 12 15.98 -3.25 -2.00
C SER A 12 17.51 -3.02 -2.02
N GLN A 13 18.01 -2.15 -2.91
CA GLN A 13 19.40 -1.70 -2.94
C GLN A 13 19.64 -0.66 -1.84
N HIS A 14 19.73 -1.14 -0.60
CA HIS A 14 20.41 -0.54 0.56
C HIS A 14 21.02 0.86 0.34
N ARG A 15 20.18 1.90 0.23
CA ARG A 15 20.63 3.27 0.46
C ARG A 15 20.77 3.46 1.98
N PRO A 16 21.98 3.62 2.52
CA PRO A 16 22.14 3.77 3.96
C PRO A 16 21.54 5.10 4.41
N GLN A 17 20.72 5.01 5.47
CA GLN A 17 20.23 6.09 6.33
C GLN A 17 19.32 7.16 5.67
N GLN A 18 18.03 6.84 5.55
CA GLN A 18 17.06 7.83 6.01
C GLN A 18 16.77 7.55 7.48
N ILE A 19 17.50 8.25 8.35
CA ILE A 19 17.15 8.31 9.77
C ILE A 19 15.75 8.92 9.82
N GLY A 20 14.80 8.20 10.42
CA GLY A 20 13.43 8.69 10.57
C GLY A 20 13.44 10.09 11.18
N ARG A 21 12.77 11.04 10.54
CA ARG A 21 12.60 12.41 11.01
C ARG A 21 11.28 12.52 11.74
N MET A 22 11.25 13.21 12.87
CA MET A 22 9.99 13.59 13.50
C MET A 22 9.32 14.71 12.69
N ILE A 23 8.10 14.46 12.22
CA ILE A 23 7.31 15.40 11.45
C ILE A 23 6.03 15.73 12.21
N PRO A 24 5.68 17.03 12.36
CA PRO A 24 4.41 17.44 12.95
C PRO A 24 3.21 16.86 12.20
N LEU A 25 2.25 16.30 12.94
CA LEU A 25 1.07 15.66 12.35
C LEU A 25 0.22 16.63 11.53
N ASP A 26 0.20 17.93 11.88
CA ASP A 26 -0.54 18.98 11.18
C ASP A 26 0.02 19.32 9.79
N LYS A 27 1.26 18.91 9.51
CA LYS A 27 1.92 19.05 8.21
C LYS A 27 1.84 17.79 7.35
N ILE A 28 1.21 16.73 7.84
CA ILE A 28 1.05 15.47 7.11
C ILE A 28 -0.38 15.38 6.59
N ASP A 29 -0.50 15.18 5.29
CA ASP A 29 -1.75 15.02 4.56
C ASP A 29 -2.00 13.54 4.24
N PRO A 30 -3.24 13.05 4.41
CA PRO A 30 -3.61 11.72 3.95
C PRO A 30 -3.51 11.64 2.43
N ASN A 31 -3.25 10.44 1.91
CA ASN A 31 -3.25 10.24 0.46
C ASN A 31 -4.69 10.20 -0.07
N PRO A 32 -5.07 11.13 -0.97
CA PRO A 32 -6.43 11.21 -1.51
C PRO A 32 -6.82 10.00 -2.38
N GLU A 33 -5.83 9.26 -2.90
CA GLU A 33 -6.04 8.08 -3.73
C GLU A 33 -6.14 6.78 -2.91
N GLN A 34 -6.14 6.85 -1.57
CA GLN A 34 -6.29 5.66 -0.73
C GLN A 34 -7.71 5.10 -0.85
N PRO A 35 -7.90 3.90 -1.43
CA PRO A 35 -9.22 3.33 -1.66
C PRO A 35 -9.87 2.83 -0.35
N ARG A 36 -9.08 2.70 0.72
CA ARG A 36 -9.55 2.17 2.00
C ARG A 36 -10.21 3.26 2.82
N SER A 37 -11.54 3.23 2.88
CA SER A 37 -12.34 4.07 3.78
C SER A 37 -12.57 3.44 5.16
N ASP A 38 -12.49 2.11 5.26
CA ASP A 38 -12.63 1.36 6.51
C ASP A 38 -11.25 0.94 7.07
N PHE A 39 -10.87 1.56 8.18
CA PHE A 39 -9.64 1.26 8.91
C PHE A 39 -9.89 0.31 10.10
N GLY A 40 -11.06 -0.30 10.20
CA GLY A 40 -11.44 -1.19 11.30
C GLY A 40 -11.30 -0.53 12.67
N ASP A 41 -11.18 -1.37 13.70
CA ASP A 41 -10.90 -0.89 15.05
C ASP A 41 -9.42 -0.46 15.17
N LEU A 42 -9.22 0.77 15.65
CA LEU A 42 -7.90 1.36 15.92
C LEU A 42 -7.64 1.49 17.43
N THR A 43 -8.54 1.00 18.30
CA THR A 43 -8.49 1.24 19.75
C THR A 43 -7.21 0.68 20.37
N GLU A 44 -6.89 -0.58 20.10
CA GLU A 44 -5.67 -1.22 20.62
C GLU A 44 -4.40 -0.55 20.08
N LEU A 45 -4.37 -0.22 18.79
CA LEU A 45 -3.23 0.47 18.17
C LEU A 45 -3.05 1.88 18.73
N THR A 46 -4.15 2.59 18.97
CA THR A 46 -4.15 3.93 19.59
C THR A 46 -3.62 3.85 21.02
N ALA A 47 -4.08 2.88 21.81
CA ALA A 47 -3.60 2.66 23.17
C ALA A 47 -2.09 2.33 23.19
N SER A 48 -1.63 1.45 22.31
CA SER A 48 -0.21 1.12 22.19
C SER A 48 0.63 2.33 21.76
N ILE A 49 0.13 3.16 20.82
CA ILE A 49 0.84 4.36 20.36
C ILE A 49 0.86 5.45 21.43
N ALA A 50 -0.20 5.59 22.24
CA ALA A 50 -0.22 6.50 23.37
C ALA A 50 0.83 6.13 24.43
N GLU A 51 1.04 4.83 24.67
CA GLU A 51 2.02 4.34 25.65
C GLU A 51 3.47 4.37 25.13
N LYS A 52 3.68 3.93 23.88
CA LYS A 52 5.03 3.62 23.36
C LYS A 52 5.48 4.54 22.22
N GLY A 53 4.60 5.42 21.75
CA GLY A 53 4.79 6.16 20.52
C GLY A 53 4.65 5.29 19.27
N VAL A 54 4.94 5.88 18.12
CA VAL A 54 4.96 5.17 16.84
C VAL A 54 6.34 4.55 16.66
N LEU A 55 6.43 3.21 16.77
CA LEU A 55 7.71 2.49 16.66
C LEU A 55 8.18 2.34 15.22
N GLU A 56 7.24 2.08 14.30
CA GLU A 56 7.53 1.91 12.89
C GLU A 56 7.21 3.23 12.15
N PRO A 57 8.20 3.88 11.51
CA PRO A 57 8.00 5.17 10.85
C PRO A 57 6.97 5.13 9.72
N LEU A 58 6.27 6.25 9.52
CA LEU A 58 5.43 6.47 8.34
C LEU A 58 6.31 6.66 7.10
N LEU A 59 5.86 6.18 5.95
CA LEU A 59 6.47 6.57 4.68
C LEU A 59 5.71 7.78 4.15
N VAL A 60 6.44 8.85 3.80
CA VAL A 60 5.83 10.10 3.35
C VAL A 60 6.55 10.67 2.13
N LYS A 61 5.81 11.35 1.25
CA LYS A 61 6.37 12.14 0.15
C LYS A 61 6.40 13.62 0.55
N PRO A 62 7.55 14.30 0.49
CA PRO A 62 7.59 15.75 0.70
C PRO A 62 6.96 16.49 -0.48
N ASN A 63 6.10 17.46 -0.19
CA ASN A 63 5.63 18.45 -1.14
C ASN A 63 6.46 19.73 -0.99
N ARG A 64 7.44 19.90 -1.87
CA ARG A 64 8.39 21.03 -1.82
C ARG A 64 7.73 22.40 -2.06
N LEU A 65 6.54 22.46 -2.68
CA LEU A 65 5.83 23.71 -2.92
C LEU A 65 5.09 24.21 -1.67
N THR A 66 4.52 23.30 -0.89
CA THR A 66 3.72 23.64 0.29
C THR A 66 4.48 23.48 1.61
N GLY A 67 5.61 22.76 1.59
CA GLY A 67 6.34 22.38 2.79
C GLY A 67 5.58 21.37 3.67
N ARG A 68 4.60 20.67 3.09
CA ARG A 68 3.81 19.59 3.73
C ARG A 68 4.29 18.23 3.23
N TRP A 69 3.79 17.16 3.84
CA TRP A 69 4.08 15.78 3.46
C TRP A 69 2.79 15.04 3.16
N MET A 70 2.82 14.13 2.19
CA MET A 70 1.71 13.22 1.92
C MET A 70 2.05 11.82 2.38
N ILE A 71 1.13 11.12 3.03
CA ILE A 71 1.33 9.73 3.46
C ILE A 71 1.44 8.83 2.23
N ILE A 72 2.51 8.04 2.15
CA ILE A 72 2.63 6.93 1.19
C ILE A 72 2.09 5.65 1.83
N ALA A 73 2.55 5.37 3.06
CA ALA A 73 2.17 4.18 3.82
C ALA A 73 2.08 4.45 5.32
N GLY A 74 1.25 3.64 6.01
CA GLY A 74 1.05 3.71 7.46
C GLY A 74 -0.13 4.58 7.91
N GLU A 75 -1.14 4.78 7.07
CA GLU A 75 -2.36 5.55 7.36
C GLU A 75 -3.03 5.20 8.71
N ARG A 76 -3.08 3.90 9.07
CA ARG A 76 -3.60 3.45 10.39
C ARG A 76 -2.78 4.00 11.56
N ARG A 77 -1.45 4.05 11.44
CA ARG A 77 -0.53 4.59 12.45
C ARG A 77 -0.71 6.10 12.57
N PHE A 78 -0.83 6.81 11.44
CA PHE A 78 -1.12 8.24 11.43
C PHE A 78 -2.42 8.58 12.16
N ARG A 79 -3.52 7.90 11.82
CA ARG A 79 -4.82 8.11 12.47
C ARG A 79 -4.80 7.78 13.95
N SER A 80 -4.14 6.69 14.32
CA SER A 80 -3.99 6.28 15.72
C SER A 80 -3.13 7.26 16.50
N ALA A 81 -2.06 7.81 15.91
CA ALA A 81 -1.24 8.87 16.51
C ALA A 81 -2.03 10.17 16.73
N GLN A 82 -2.87 10.57 15.78
CA GLN A 82 -3.79 11.69 15.95
C GLN A 82 -4.77 11.44 17.11
N ARG A 83 -5.39 10.26 17.17
CA ARG A 83 -6.32 9.87 18.26
C ARG A 83 -5.63 9.79 19.62
N ALA A 84 -4.36 9.37 19.65
CA ALA A 84 -3.53 9.32 20.85
C ALA A 84 -3.05 10.71 21.31
N GLY A 85 -3.29 11.77 20.53
CA GLY A 85 -2.89 13.13 20.88
C GLY A 85 -1.39 13.41 20.73
N LEU A 86 -0.68 12.62 19.93
CA LEU A 86 0.71 12.93 19.58
C LEU A 86 0.77 14.23 18.75
N THR A 87 1.87 14.98 18.88
CA THR A 87 2.09 16.21 18.10
C THR A 87 2.93 15.95 16.85
N GLU A 88 3.79 14.93 16.89
CA GLU A 88 4.70 14.55 15.83
C GLU A 88 4.89 13.03 15.79
N VAL A 89 5.33 12.54 14.64
CA VAL A 89 5.52 11.11 14.35
C VAL A 89 6.80 10.89 13.55
N PRO A 90 7.49 9.76 13.75
CA PRO A 90 8.66 9.41 12.96
C PRO A 90 8.24 9.06 11.54
N CYS A 91 8.95 9.64 10.58
CA CYS A 91 8.67 9.52 9.15
C CYS A 91 9.96 9.30 8.36
N VAL A 92 9.87 8.56 7.27
CA VAL A 92 10.90 8.40 6.25
C VAL A 92 10.41 9.11 4.98
N GLU A 93 11.22 10.06 4.48
CA GLU A 93 10.87 10.93 3.36
C GLU A 93 11.28 10.31 2.02
N MET A 94 10.33 9.82 1.23
CA MET A 94 10.61 9.26 -0.09
C MET A 94 10.31 10.26 -1.20
N GLU A 95 11.35 10.61 -1.96
CA GLU A 95 11.21 11.37 -3.21
C GLU A 95 10.94 10.42 -4.36
N VAL A 96 9.65 10.19 -4.61
CA VAL A 96 9.16 9.31 -5.67
C VAL A 96 8.07 10.02 -6.48
N ASP A 97 7.97 9.71 -7.78
CA ASP A 97 6.85 10.20 -8.60
C ASP A 97 5.52 9.59 -8.15
N GLU A 98 4.40 10.17 -8.62
CA GLU A 98 3.06 9.73 -8.21
C GLU A 98 2.75 8.29 -8.65
N GLY A 99 3.25 7.86 -9.82
CA GLY A 99 3.09 6.48 -10.29
C GLY A 99 3.74 5.50 -9.32
N THR A 100 4.95 5.79 -8.89
CA THR A 100 5.72 4.99 -7.93
C THR A 100 5.03 4.91 -6.56
N ILE A 101 4.39 5.99 -6.10
CA ILE A 101 3.59 5.96 -4.86
C ILE A 101 2.42 5.00 -4.98
N ALA A 102 1.67 5.11 -6.08
CA ALA A 102 0.53 4.25 -6.33
C ALA A 102 0.95 2.77 -6.43
N GLU A 103 2.13 2.52 -6.99
CA GLU A 103 2.73 1.20 -7.07
C GLU A 103 3.07 0.63 -5.67
N ILE A 104 3.77 1.41 -4.84
CA ILE A 104 4.14 1.01 -3.48
C ILE A 104 2.90 0.72 -2.65
N ALA A 105 1.90 1.60 -2.72
CA ALA A 105 0.63 1.42 -2.00
C ALA A 105 -0.11 0.16 -2.44
N LEU A 106 -0.10 -0.15 -3.74
CA LEU A 106 -0.70 -1.38 -4.26
C LEU A 106 0.03 -2.63 -3.75
N ILE A 107 1.36 -2.64 -3.79
CA ILE A 107 2.17 -3.77 -3.33
C ILE A 107 1.97 -4.02 -1.83
N GLU A 108 1.94 -2.97 -1.01
CA GLU A 108 1.66 -3.10 0.43
C GLU A 108 0.27 -3.69 0.69
N ASN A 109 -0.76 -3.18 -0.01
CA ASN A 109 -2.11 -3.72 0.12
C ASN A 109 -2.19 -5.19 -0.32
N MET A 110 -1.41 -5.58 -1.34
CA MET A 110 -1.32 -6.98 -1.80
C MET A 110 -0.58 -7.93 -0.85
N GLN A 111 0.22 -7.41 0.08
CA GLN A 111 0.91 -8.23 1.10
C GLN A 111 0.05 -8.52 2.33
N ARG A 112 -1.20 -8.05 2.34
CA ARG A 112 -2.16 -8.34 3.40
C ARG A 112 -2.53 -9.82 3.42
N LYS A 113 -2.65 -10.38 4.64
CA LYS A 113 -3.01 -11.80 4.84
C LYS A 113 -4.50 -12.10 4.64
N ASP A 114 -5.34 -11.07 4.62
CA ASP A 114 -6.80 -11.14 4.64
C ASP A 114 -7.44 -10.68 3.31
N LEU A 115 -6.72 -10.76 2.19
CA LEU A 115 -7.25 -10.40 0.88
C LEU A 115 -8.34 -11.38 0.44
N THR A 116 -9.44 -10.83 -0.06
CA THR A 116 -10.40 -11.61 -0.84
C THR A 116 -9.80 -11.99 -2.19
N ILE A 117 -10.31 -13.07 -2.79
CA ILE A 117 -9.88 -13.53 -4.12
C ILE A 117 -10.06 -12.43 -5.18
N TRP A 118 -11.09 -11.59 -5.03
CA TRP A 118 -11.37 -10.46 -5.91
C TRP A 118 -10.34 -9.34 -5.76
N GLU A 119 -10.02 -8.94 -4.52
CA GLU A 119 -9.00 -7.93 -4.26
C GLU A 119 -7.62 -8.39 -4.73
N GLU A 120 -7.28 -9.66 -4.52
CA GLU A 120 -6.02 -10.22 -5.02
C GLU A 120 -5.98 -10.17 -6.55
N ALA A 121 -7.04 -10.63 -7.22
CA ALA A 121 -7.14 -10.63 -8.67
C ALA A 121 -7.00 -9.21 -9.26
N ASP A 122 -7.76 -8.25 -8.72
CA ASP A 122 -7.74 -6.86 -9.17
C ASP A 122 -6.37 -6.20 -8.92
N GLY A 123 -5.73 -6.52 -7.79
CA GLY A 123 -4.39 -6.00 -7.47
C GLY A 123 -3.30 -6.56 -8.40
N LEU A 124 -3.34 -7.85 -8.69
CA LEU A 124 -2.44 -8.50 -9.66
C LEU A 124 -2.61 -7.87 -11.05
N LEU A 125 -3.85 -7.69 -11.51
CA LEU A 125 -4.13 -7.08 -12.82
C LEU A 125 -3.60 -5.65 -12.87
N ALA A 126 -3.83 -4.85 -11.82
CA ALA A 126 -3.34 -3.48 -11.72
C ALA A 126 -1.80 -3.39 -11.82
N LEU A 127 -1.04 -4.31 -11.21
CA LEU A 127 0.42 -4.38 -11.37
C LEU A 127 0.83 -4.50 -12.84
N THR A 128 0.12 -5.33 -13.61
CA THR A 128 0.44 -5.52 -15.03
C THR A 128 -0.01 -4.36 -15.91
N GLU A 129 -1.26 -3.91 -15.78
CA GLU A 129 -1.86 -2.94 -16.70
C GLU A 129 -1.45 -1.49 -16.40
N ARG A 130 -1.26 -1.13 -15.11
CA ARG A 130 -0.90 0.25 -14.71
C ARG A 130 0.60 0.46 -14.56
N PHE A 131 1.32 -0.56 -14.11
CA PHE A 131 2.74 -0.44 -13.75
C PHE A 131 3.67 -1.27 -14.66
N GLY A 132 3.11 -1.99 -15.65
CA GLY A 132 3.89 -2.65 -16.70
C GLY A 132 4.64 -3.91 -16.23
N TYR A 133 4.29 -4.48 -15.08
CA TYR A 133 4.89 -5.72 -14.61
C TYR A 133 4.60 -6.89 -15.54
N THR A 134 5.59 -7.75 -15.77
CA THR A 134 5.33 -9.05 -16.41
C THR A 134 4.72 -10.03 -15.41
N HIS A 135 4.03 -11.07 -15.90
CA HIS A 135 3.49 -12.11 -15.02
C HIS A 135 4.60 -12.78 -14.18
N ASP A 136 5.81 -12.88 -14.71
CA ASP A 136 6.96 -13.46 -14.02
C ASP A 136 7.47 -12.55 -12.89
N ASP A 137 7.43 -11.23 -13.08
CA ASP A 137 7.81 -10.28 -12.03
C ASP A 137 6.80 -10.28 -10.88
N VAL A 138 5.51 -10.31 -11.21
CA VAL A 138 4.43 -10.42 -10.23
C VAL A 138 4.58 -11.73 -9.44
N ALA A 139 4.75 -12.87 -10.12
CA ALA A 139 4.94 -14.18 -9.51
C ALA A 139 6.11 -14.21 -8.52
N ARG A 140 7.26 -13.64 -8.91
CA ARG A 140 8.45 -13.54 -8.05
C ARG A 140 8.18 -12.69 -6.81
N LYS A 141 7.49 -11.56 -6.97
CA LYS A 141 7.17 -10.62 -5.87
C LYS A 141 6.18 -11.16 -4.86
N VAL A 142 5.14 -11.85 -5.33
CA VAL A 142 4.08 -12.39 -4.47
C VAL A 142 4.38 -13.82 -3.99
N GLY A 143 5.49 -14.42 -4.44
CA GLY A 143 5.90 -15.77 -4.05
C GLY A 143 4.98 -16.88 -4.58
N LYS A 144 4.37 -16.68 -5.75
CA LYS A 144 3.45 -17.65 -6.39
C LYS A 144 3.99 -18.11 -7.75
N SER A 145 3.44 -19.19 -8.30
CA SER A 145 3.79 -19.60 -9.66
C SER A 145 3.18 -18.65 -10.69
N ARG A 146 3.86 -18.47 -11.83
CA ARG A 146 3.36 -17.69 -12.97
C ARG A 146 1.96 -18.15 -13.43
N THR A 147 1.69 -19.46 -13.38
CA THR A 147 0.38 -20.04 -13.69
C THR A 147 -0.69 -19.56 -12.71
N THR A 148 -0.42 -19.63 -11.40
CA THR A 148 -1.34 -19.15 -10.35
C THR A 148 -1.67 -17.68 -10.53
N VAL A 149 -0.66 -16.85 -10.83
CA VAL A 149 -0.84 -15.42 -11.10
C VAL A 149 -1.75 -15.18 -12.32
N THR A 150 -1.56 -15.97 -13.38
CA THR A 150 -2.36 -15.85 -14.60
C THR A 150 -3.83 -16.26 -14.37
N GLU A 151 -4.06 -17.33 -13.61
CA GLU A 151 -5.40 -17.79 -13.25
C GLU A 151 -6.12 -16.78 -12.35
N ALA A 152 -5.42 -16.24 -11.35
CA ALA A 152 -5.97 -15.18 -10.49
C ALA A 152 -6.33 -13.92 -11.29
N MET A 153 -5.51 -13.49 -12.25
CA MET A 153 -5.84 -12.37 -13.13
C MET A 153 -7.05 -12.63 -14.03
N ALA A 154 -7.35 -13.90 -14.37
CA ALA A 154 -8.55 -14.22 -15.14
C ALA A 154 -9.83 -13.92 -14.34
N ILE A 155 -9.78 -14.06 -13.01
CA ILE A 155 -10.86 -13.68 -12.09
C ILE A 155 -11.13 -12.18 -12.17
N ALA A 156 -10.08 -11.36 -12.32
CA ALA A 156 -10.21 -9.91 -12.49
C ALA A 156 -10.94 -9.50 -13.79
N ARG A 157 -11.10 -10.42 -14.74
CA ARG A 157 -11.83 -10.17 -16.00
C ARG A 157 -13.28 -10.63 -15.96
N ILE A 158 -13.73 -11.22 -14.84
CA ILE A 158 -15.12 -11.62 -14.66
C ILE A 158 -16.00 -10.36 -14.58
N PRO A 159 -17.12 -10.30 -15.34
CA PRO A 159 -18.06 -9.16 -15.29
C PRO A 159 -18.59 -8.90 -13.88
N GLU A 160 -18.73 -7.64 -13.50
CA GLU A 160 -19.13 -7.25 -12.12
C GLU A 160 -20.45 -7.90 -11.67
N GLU A 161 -21.44 -8.01 -12.57
CA GLU A 161 -22.71 -8.68 -12.29
C GLU A 161 -22.52 -10.13 -11.81
N VAL A 162 -21.58 -10.85 -12.44
CA VAL A 162 -21.24 -12.23 -12.05
C VAL A 162 -20.46 -12.24 -10.74
N ARG A 163 -19.57 -11.26 -10.51
CA ARG A 163 -18.85 -11.13 -9.24
C ARG A 163 -19.80 -10.92 -8.07
N ILE A 164 -20.84 -10.09 -8.24
CA ILE A 164 -21.87 -9.85 -7.22
C ILE A 164 -22.57 -11.16 -6.86
N ILE A 165 -23.04 -11.91 -7.87
CA ILE A 165 -23.67 -13.22 -7.66
C ILE A 165 -22.74 -14.20 -6.94
N CYS A 166 -21.46 -14.24 -7.31
CA CYS A 166 -20.48 -15.11 -6.65
C CYS A 166 -20.21 -14.69 -5.20
N LYS A 167 -20.15 -13.38 -4.91
CA LYS A 167 -19.99 -12.85 -3.55
C LYS A 167 -21.21 -13.18 -2.67
N GLU A 168 -22.42 -13.03 -3.20
CA GLU A 168 -23.66 -13.37 -2.48
C GLU A 168 -23.82 -14.88 -2.27
N GLY A 169 -23.31 -15.70 -3.19
CA GLY A 169 -23.34 -17.15 -3.12
C GLY A 169 -22.17 -17.79 -2.38
N ASP A 170 -21.31 -17.02 -1.71
CA ASP A 170 -20.07 -17.47 -1.06
C ASP A 170 -19.19 -18.38 -1.96
N ILE A 171 -19.17 -18.09 -3.27
CA ILE A 171 -18.43 -18.90 -4.25
C ILE A 171 -16.94 -18.52 -4.19
N THR A 172 -16.10 -19.50 -3.87
CA THR A 172 -14.64 -19.35 -3.81
C THR A 172 -13.95 -20.03 -4.99
N ALA A 173 -12.80 -19.50 -5.43
CA ALA A 173 -11.91 -20.21 -6.34
C ALA A 173 -11.33 -21.47 -5.65
N LYS A 174 -11.11 -22.52 -6.44
CA LYS A 174 -10.61 -23.82 -5.97
C LYS A 174 -9.31 -24.17 -6.65
#